data_AF-A0AAU8YUK2-F1
#
_entry.id   AF-A0AAU8YUK2-F1
#
_cell.length_a   1.000
_cell.length_b   1.000
_cell.length_c   1.000
_cell.angle_alpha   90.00
_cell.angle_beta   90.00
_cell.angle_gamma   90.00
#
_symmetry.space_group_name_H-M   'P 1'
#
loop_
_entity.id
_entity.type
_entity.pdbx_description
1 polymer ?
#
loop_
_entity_poly.entity_id
_entity_poly.type
_entity_poly.pdbx_seq_one_letter_code
_entity_poly.pdbx_strand_id
1 'polypeptide(L)' 'MIQENKIIIGKILRESREKKNITQEKLSKKVGISRSYLSDLENGRYSPSSEKLLLLAKFLDLDINSLINKIKN' A
#
# COMPACT_ATOMS: atom_id res chain seq x y z
N MET A 1 16.69 7.16 -3.18
CA MET A 1 16.68 5.68 -3.32
C MET A 1 15.74 4.95 -2.35
N ILE A 2 16.08 4.58 -1.10
CA ILE A 2 15.13 3.79 -0.25
C ILE A 2 13.94 4.61 0.29
N GLN A 3 14.17 5.89 0.61
CA GLN A 3 13.14 6.78 1.16
C GLN A 3 12.06 7.18 0.12
N GLU A 4 12.39 7.22 -1.17
CA GLU A 4 11.43 7.53 -2.24
C GLU A 4 10.48 6.36 -2.49
N ASN A 5 11.00 5.14 -2.41
CA ASN A 5 10.23 3.93 -2.70
C ASN A 5 9.02 3.77 -1.77
N LYS A 6 9.19 4.03 -0.47
CA LYS A 6 8.09 3.98 0.50
C LYS A 6 7.02 5.06 0.25
N ILE A 7 7.43 6.24 -0.21
CA ILE A 7 6.50 7.33 -0.56
C ILE A 7 5.67 6.96 -1.78
N ILE A 8 6.33 6.43 -2.83
CA ILE A 8 5.66 5.97 -4.06
C ILE A 8 4.68 4.84 -3.75
N ILE A 9 5.10 3.82 -3.00
CA ILE A 9 4.24 2.71 -2.58
C ILE A 9 3.05 3.24 -1.78
N GLY A 10 3.30 4.07 -0.77
CA GLY A 10 2.25 4.63 0.08
C GLY A 10 1.19 5.39 -0.70
N LYS A 11 1.64 6.24 -1.64
CA LYS A 11 0.75 6.97 -2.55
C LYS A 11 -0.11 6.04 -3.40
N ILE A 12 0.48 5.01 -4.01
CA ILE A 12 -0.26 4.05 -4.84
C ILE A 12 -1.29 3.27 -4.01
N LEU A 13 -0.91 2.84 -2.80
CA LEU A 13 -1.84 2.16 -1.88
C LEU A 13 -3.04 3.04 -1.54
N ARG A 14 -2.78 4.31 -1.20
CA ARG A 14 -3.83 5.29 -0.89
C ARG A 14 -4.75 5.53 -2.08
N GLU A 15 -4.18 5.80 -3.25
CA GLU A 15 -4.94 6.07 -4.48
C GLU A 15 -5.82 4.88 -4.86
N SER A 16 -5.31 3.65 -4.79
CA SER A 16 -6.11 2.46 -5.08
C SER A 16 -7.20 2.22 -4.04
N ARG A 17 -6.93 2.51 -2.76
CA ARG A 17 -7.94 2.43 -1.71
C ARG A 17 -9.07 3.43 -1.96
N GLU A 18 -8.73 4.67 -2.30
CA GLU A 18 -9.68 5.73 -2.60
C GLU A 18 -10.47 5.45 -3.87
N LYS A 19 -9.85 4.92 -4.94
CA LYS A 19 -10.54 4.47 -6.16
C LYS A 19 -11.58 3.38 -5.89
N LYS A 20 -11.34 2.52 -4.89
CA LYS A 20 -12.30 1.51 -4.44
C LYS A 20 -13.36 2.05 -3.47
N ASN A 21 -13.34 3.33 -3.12
CA ASN A 21 -14.25 3.96 -2.16
C ASN A 21 -14.33 3.22 -0.81
N ILE A 22 -13.20 2.75 -0.29
CA ILE A 22 -13.13 2.11 1.03
C ILE A 22 -12.29 2.92 2.02
N THR A 23 -12.66 2.86 3.29
CA THR A 23 -11.92 3.53 4.37
C THR A 23 -10.65 2.77 4.74
N GLN A 24 -9.70 3.44 5.38
CA GLN A 24 -8.52 2.77 5.95
C GLN A 24 -8.93 1.67 6.93
N GLU A 25 -9.96 1.90 7.74
CA GLU A 25 -10.51 0.92 8.68
C GLU A 25 -11.03 -0.35 7.99
N LYS A 26 -11.69 -0.20 6.84
CA LYS A 26 -12.21 -1.34 6.07
C LYS A 26 -11.09 -2.14 5.44
N LEU A 27 -10.07 -1.48 4.89
CA LEU A 27 -8.92 -2.15 4.29
C LEU A 27 -8.05 -2.84 5.35
N SER A 28 -7.77 -2.17 6.46
CA SER A 28 -6.92 -2.70 7.53
C SER A 28 -7.50 -3.99 8.12
N LYS A 29 -8.81 -4.05 8.32
CA LYS A 29 -9.54 -5.26 8.73
C LYS A 29 -9.41 -6.41 7.72
N LYS A 30 -9.53 -6.12 6.43
CA LYS A 30 -9.39 -7.14 5.37
C LYS A 30 -7.97 -7.71 5.27
N VAL A 31 -6.97 -6.86 5.48
CA VAL A 31 -5.55 -7.22 5.37
C VAL A 31 -5.02 -7.83 6.68
N GLY A 32 -5.72 -7.64 7.81
CA GLY A 32 -5.28 -8.13 9.12
C GLY A 32 -4.18 -7.26 9.74
N ILE A 33 -4.24 -5.94 9.53
CA ILE A 33 -3.29 -4.97 10.10
C ILE A 33 -4.02 -3.89 10.89
N SER A 34 -3.30 -3.15 11.74
CA SER A 34 -3.88 -1.98 12.40
C SER A 34 -4.16 -0.85 11.40
N ARG A 35 -5.18 -0.05 11.68
CA ARG A 35 -5.49 1.16 10.91
C ARG A 35 -4.33 2.16 10.95
N SER A 36 -3.68 2.31 12.11
CA SER A 36 -2.51 3.18 12.26
C SER A 36 -1.36 2.75 11.36
N TYR A 37 -1.06 1.45 11.33
CA TYR A 37 -0.02 0.91 10.44
C TYR A 37 -0.37 1.17 8.97
N LEU A 38 -1.61 0.93 8.55
CA LEU A 38 -2.04 1.27 7.18
C LEU A 38 -1.88 2.77 6.89
N SER A 39 -2.20 3.65 7.84
CA SER A 39 -1.99 5.08 7.71
C SER A 39 -0.50 5.41 7.55
N ASP A 40 0.38 4.77 8.32
CA ASP A 40 1.83 4.95 8.20
C ASP A 40 2.34 4.49 6.83
N LEU A 41 1.82 3.39 6.31
CA LEU A 41 2.14 2.91 4.96
C LEU A 41 1.70 3.92 3.90
N GLU A 42 0.44 4.38 3.93
CA GLU A 42 -0.12 5.32 2.96
C GLU A 42 0.58 6.68 2.96
N ASN A 43 1.16 7.08 4.08
CA ASN A 43 1.96 8.31 4.22
C ASN A 43 3.46 8.09 3.98
N GLY A 44 3.87 6.88 3.56
CA GLY A 44 5.28 6.55 3.32
C GLY A 44 6.16 6.63 4.56
N ARG A 45 5.61 6.50 5.78
CA ARG A 45 6.40 6.47 7.01
C ARG A 45 7.11 5.12 7.18
N TYR A 46 6.44 4.03 6.82
CA TYR A 46 6.98 2.66 6.80
C TYR A 46 6.82 2.00 5.44
N SER A 47 7.67 0.99 5.19
CA SER A 47 7.49 0.04 4.09
C SER A 47 6.74 -1.20 4.59
N PRO A 48 5.81 -1.76 3.81
CA PRO A 48 5.22 -3.05 4.12
C PRO A 48 6.25 -4.18 3.90
N SER A 49 6.11 -5.29 4.61
CA SER A 49 6.80 -6.53 4.22
C SER A 49 6.26 -7.02 2.87
N SER A 50 7.02 -7.87 2.17
CA SER A 50 6.60 -8.43 0.88
C SER A 50 5.25 -9.15 0.98
N GLU A 51 5.02 -9.91 2.04
CA GLU A 51 3.75 -10.60 2.31
C GLU A 51 2.57 -9.62 2.45
N LYS A 52 2.73 -8.59 3.28
CA LYS A 52 1.69 -7.56 3.48
C LYS A 52 1.45 -6.77 2.21
N LEU A 53 2.49 -6.50 1.42
CA LEU A 53 2.38 -5.83 0.14
C LEU A 53 1.57 -6.67 -0.86
N LEU A 54 1.81 -7.98 -0.92
CA LEU A 54 1.00 -8.89 -1.74
C LEU A 54 -0.47 -8.91 -1.31
N LEU A 55 -0.74 -8.97 -0.01
CA LEU A 55 -2.11 -8.92 0.52
C LEU A 55 -2.80 -7.60 0.16
N LEU A 56 -2.13 -6.47 0.41
CA LEU A 56 -2.63 -5.14 0.04
C LEU A 56 -2.93 -5.06 -1.45
N ALA A 57 -2.00 -5.52 -2.29
CA ALA A 57 -2.17 -5.50 -3.73
C ALA A 57 -3.35 -6.37 -4.19
N LYS A 58 -3.50 -7.57 -3.64
CA LYS A 58 -4.66 -8.45 -3.89
C LYS A 58 -5.97 -7.76 -3.54
N PHE A 59 -6.07 -7.11 -2.38
CA PHE A 59 -7.32 -6.44 -1.97
C PHE A 59 -7.56 -5.11 -2.68
N LEU A 60 -6.54 -4.51 -3.29
CA LEU A 60 -6.59 -3.25 -4.02
C LEU A 60 -6.62 -3.42 -5.55
N ASP A 61 -6.66 -4.66 -6.05
CA ASP A 61 -6.56 -5.02 -7.48
C ASP A 61 -5.35 -4.37 -8.16
N LEU A 62 -4.21 -4.34 -7.45
CA LEU A 62 -2.96 -3.83 -7.95
C LEU A 62 -2.15 -4.96 -8.60
N ASP A 63 -1.61 -4.69 -9.80
CA ASP A 63 -0.55 -5.51 -10.36
C ASP A 63 0.79 -5.19 -9.65
N ILE A 64 1.32 -6.18 -8.94
CA ILE A 64 2.61 -6.07 -8.24
C ILE A 64 3.75 -5.79 -9.21
N ASN A 65 3.72 -6.31 -10.44
CA ASN A 65 4.79 -6.07 -11.40
C ASN A 65 4.83 -4.59 -11.82
N SER A 66 3.65 -4.01 -12.10
CA SER A 66 3.52 -2.57 -12.34
C SER A 66 4.03 -1.74 -11.17
N LEU A 67 3.72 -2.14 -9.93
CA LEU A 67 4.21 -1.46 -8.73
C LEU A 67 5.74 -1.53 -8.63
N ILE A 68 6.35 -2.70 -8.82
CA ILE A 68 7.80 -2.89 -8.78
C ILE A 68 8.50 -2.07 -9.87
N ASN A 69 7.93 -2.00 -11.07
CA ASN A 69 8.50 -1.23 -12.17
C ASN A 69 8.51 0.28 -11.89
N LYS A 70 7.53 0.80 -11.14
CA LYS A 70 7.49 2.21 -10.70
C LYS A 70 8.52 2.55 -9.63
N ILE A 71 9.12 1.55 -8.98
CA ILE A 71 10.10 1.72 -7.91
C ILE A 71 11.54 1.62 -8.45
N LYS A 72 11.74 0.96 -9.59
CA LYS A 72 13.04 0.73 -10.22
C LYS A 72 13.48 1.84 -11.18
N ASN A 73 12.56 2.72 -11.57
CA ASN A 73 12.82 3.93 -12.37
C ASN A 73 12.85 5.15 -11.46
#